data_AF-A0A7S3JVK7-F1
#
_entry.id   AF-A0A7S3JVK7-F1
#
_cell.length_a   1.000
_cell.length_b   1.000
_cell.length_c   1.000
_cell.angle_alpha   90.00
_cell.angle_beta   90.00
_cell.angle_gamma   90.00
#
_symmetry.space_group_name_H-M   'P 1'
#
loop_
_entity.id
_entity.type
_entity.pdbx_description
1 polymer ?
#
loop_
_entity_poly.entity_id
_entity_poly.type
_entity_poly.pdbx_seq_one_letter_code
_entity_poly.pdbx_strand_id
1 'polypeptide(L)'
;SSRLGEALLHKARLFLFSGQVSRAADTASAAVERVKGSPLALADANEVLAEALELMGQVGDARAARRAATDILLASGGKGGTALVRLLMAESVACAKTSDIKHALQLAEEGLRRAIDCYGANHLVVVDAHIHVAKIHDDANAHTL
;
A
#
# COMPACT_ATOMS: atom_id res chain seq x y z
N SER A 1 0.27 24.27 9.00
CA SER A 1 1.21 23.13 8.94
C SER A 1 0.77 22.04 7.96
N SER A 2 -0.52 21.80 7.70
CA SER A 2 -0.99 20.75 6.75
C SER A 2 -0.70 21.03 5.27
N ARG A 3 -0.98 22.25 4.78
CA ARG A 3 -0.80 22.61 3.35
C ARG A 3 0.62 22.38 2.82
N LEU A 4 1.64 22.64 3.65
CA LEU A 4 3.03 22.39 3.28
C LEU A 4 3.31 20.88 3.18
N GLY A 5 2.74 20.08 4.08
CA GLY A 5 2.86 18.62 4.03
C GLY A 5 2.20 18.02 2.79
N GLU A 6 0.99 18.48 2.45
CA GLU A 6 0.29 18.06 1.22
C GLU A 6 1.05 18.48 -0.06
N ALA A 7 1.65 19.67 -0.08
CA ALA A 7 2.49 20.10 -1.18
C ALA A 7 3.76 19.24 -1.32
N LEU A 8 4.38 18.85 -0.21
CA LEU A 8 5.51 17.92 -0.22
C LEU A 8 5.10 16.53 -0.72
N LEU A 9 3.94 16.03 -0.29
CA LEU A 9 3.40 14.76 -0.80
C LEU A 9 3.20 14.80 -2.32
N HIS A 10 2.58 15.87 -2.84
CA HIS A 10 2.41 16.03 -4.29
C HIS A 10 3.77 16.07 -5.01
N LYS A 11 4.73 16.82 -4.46
CA LYS A 11 6.10 16.89 -5.01
C LYS A 11 6.82 15.53 -4.99
N ALA A 12 6.65 14.74 -3.93
CA ALA A 12 7.21 13.40 -3.83
C ALA A 12 6.65 12.46 -4.92
N ARG A 13 5.34 12.51 -5.16
CA ARG A 13 4.70 11.76 -6.27
C ARG A 13 5.25 12.17 -7.64
N LEU A 14 5.48 13.47 -7.87
CA LEU A 14 6.11 13.94 -9.11
C LEU A 14 7.55 13.43 -9.25
N PHE A 15 8.32 13.38 -8.16
CA PHE A 15 9.66 12.79 -8.19
C PHE A 15 9.63 11.30 -8.53
N LEU A 16 8.73 10.52 -7.93
CA LEU A 16 8.51 9.11 -8.30
C LEU A 16 8.20 8.96 -9.78
N PHE A 17 7.21 9.72 -10.28
CA PHE A 17 6.81 9.67 -11.69
C PHE A 17 7.96 10.00 -12.65
N SER A 18 8.82 10.95 -12.28
CA SER A 18 10.00 11.34 -13.06
C SER A 18 11.23 10.42 -12.87
N GLY A 19 11.10 9.34 -12.10
CA GLY A 19 12.21 8.41 -11.81
C GLY A 19 13.28 8.96 -10.86
N GLN A 20 13.04 10.10 -10.21
CA GLN A 20 13.95 10.70 -9.23
C GLN A 20 13.74 10.08 -7.84
N VAL A 21 13.98 8.76 -7.73
CA VAL A 21 13.55 7.94 -6.59
C VAL A 21 14.11 8.42 -5.26
N SER A 22 15.41 8.71 -5.17
CA SER A 22 16.02 9.21 -3.91
C SER A 22 15.40 10.54 -3.46
N ARG A 23 15.15 11.47 -4.40
CA ARG A 23 14.47 12.74 -4.06
C ARG A 23 13.02 12.50 -3.63
N ALA A 24 12.37 11.50 -4.20
CA ALA A 24 11.02 11.12 -3.80
C ALA A 24 10.99 10.60 -2.36
N ALA A 25 11.92 9.71 -1.98
CA ALA A 25 12.03 9.18 -0.62
C ALA A 25 12.29 10.29 0.41
N ASP A 26 13.23 11.20 0.14
CA ASP A 26 13.54 12.33 1.03
C ASP A 26 12.32 13.25 1.18
N THR A 27 11.65 13.56 0.06
CA THR A 27 10.49 14.46 0.06
C THR A 27 9.28 13.83 0.73
N ALA A 28 9.06 12.52 0.54
CA ALA A 28 7.99 11.76 1.20
C ALA A 28 8.21 11.66 2.70
N SER A 29 9.45 11.39 3.15
CA SER A 29 9.82 11.40 4.57
C SER A 29 9.53 12.76 5.22
N ALA A 30 9.87 13.86 4.54
CA ALA A 30 9.54 15.20 5.02
C ALA A 30 8.02 15.46 5.04
N ALA A 31 7.26 14.87 4.10
CA ALA A 31 5.80 14.95 4.09
C ALA A 31 5.19 14.22 5.29
N VAL A 32 5.62 12.99 5.58
CA VAL A 32 5.19 12.17 6.74
C VAL A 32 5.26 12.98 8.03
N GLU A 33 6.37 13.67 8.27
CA GLU A 33 6.57 14.51 9.47
C GLU A 33 5.62 15.72 9.55
N ARG A 34 5.18 16.24 8.40
CA ARG A 34 4.36 17.46 8.29
C ARG A 34 2.86 17.19 8.29
N VAL A 35 2.43 15.98 7.93
CA VAL A 35 1.02 15.59 7.83
C VAL A 35 0.52 14.73 8.99
N LYS A 36 1.29 14.59 10.08
CA LYS A 36 0.95 13.75 11.26
C LYS A 36 -0.45 13.98 11.85
N GLY A 37 -1.02 15.18 11.68
CA GLY A 37 -2.37 15.51 12.15
C GLY A 37 -3.51 15.10 11.21
N SER A 38 -3.22 14.52 10.04
CA SER A 38 -4.20 14.07 9.05
C SER A 38 -3.97 12.60 8.73
N PRO A 39 -4.77 11.68 9.30
CA PRO A 39 -4.58 10.23 9.12
C PRO A 39 -4.51 9.82 7.65
N LEU A 40 -5.41 10.33 6.80
CA LEU A 40 -5.44 9.98 5.38
C LEU A 40 -4.20 10.50 4.64
N ALA A 41 -3.77 11.74 4.92
CA ALA A 41 -2.56 12.29 4.29
C ALA A 41 -1.29 11.58 4.80
N LEU A 42 -1.29 11.12 6.06
CA LEU A 42 -0.21 10.35 6.64
C LEU A 42 -0.10 8.96 6.01
N ALA A 43 -1.23 8.29 5.78
CA ALA A 43 -1.26 7.02 5.05
C ALA A 43 -0.73 7.18 3.63
N ASP A 44 -1.21 8.18 2.89
CA ASP A 44 -0.73 8.50 1.55
C ASP A 44 0.79 8.79 1.50
N ALA A 45 1.30 9.55 2.47
CA ALA A 45 2.72 9.87 2.53
C ALA A 45 3.59 8.64 2.83
N ASN A 46 3.12 7.76 3.71
CA ASN A 46 3.78 6.49 3.99
C ASN A 46 3.74 5.54 2.78
N GLU A 47 2.67 5.54 2.01
CA GLU A 47 2.57 4.74 0.78
C GLU A 47 3.56 5.23 -0.29
N VAL A 48 3.64 6.54 -0.53
CA VAL A 48 4.61 7.13 -1.46
C VAL A 48 6.05 6.86 -0.99
N LEU A 49 6.30 6.94 0.32
CA LEU A 49 7.59 6.58 0.89
C LEU A 49 7.91 5.10 0.65
N ALA A 50 6.96 4.19 0.88
CA ALA A 50 7.13 2.77 0.66
C ALA A 50 7.48 2.45 -0.80
N GLU A 51 6.77 3.05 -1.76
CA GLU A 51 7.06 2.90 -3.19
C GLU A 51 8.48 3.36 -3.54
N ALA A 52 8.92 4.51 -3.01
CA ALA A 52 10.27 5.03 -3.24
C ALA A 52 11.34 4.12 -2.65
N LEU A 53 11.15 3.66 -1.41
CA LEU A 53 12.08 2.76 -0.71
C LEU A 53 12.20 1.40 -1.43
N GLU A 54 11.09 0.86 -1.95
CA GLU A 54 11.10 -0.39 -2.71
C GLU A 54 11.90 -0.25 -4.02
N LEU A 55 11.73 0.85 -4.74
CA LEU A 55 12.52 1.16 -5.95
C LEU A 55 14.01 1.38 -5.65
N MET A 56 14.36 1.76 -4.42
CA MET A 56 15.75 1.85 -3.95
C MET A 56 16.31 0.51 -3.44
N GLY A 57 15.50 -0.56 -3.43
CA GLY A 57 15.89 -1.86 -2.88
C GLY A 57 15.88 -1.92 -1.34
N GLN A 58 15.38 -0.87 -0.67
CA GLN A 58 15.26 -0.81 0.80
C GLN A 58 13.97 -1.53 1.25
N VAL A 59 13.90 -2.83 0.96
CA VAL A 59 12.68 -3.64 1.11
C VAL A 59 12.16 -3.67 2.55
N GLY A 60 13.04 -3.71 3.55
CA GLY A 60 12.66 -3.70 4.97
C GLY A 60 11.95 -2.41 5.37
N ASP A 61 12.52 -1.27 5.01
CA ASP A 61 11.96 0.05 5.31
C ASP A 61 10.68 0.31 4.52
N ALA A 62 10.64 -0.12 3.25
CA ALA A 62 9.45 -0.06 2.42
C ALA A 62 8.27 -0.81 3.06
N ARG A 63 8.53 -2.00 3.62
CA ARG A 63 7.52 -2.79 4.32
C ARG A 63 7.04 -2.09 5.59
N ALA A 64 7.95 -1.48 6.36
CA ALA A 64 7.58 -0.73 7.56
C ALA A 64 6.67 0.46 7.22
N ALA A 65 7.03 1.24 6.20
CA ALA A 65 6.21 2.37 5.73
C ALA A 65 4.84 1.90 5.21
N ARG A 66 4.80 0.82 4.41
CA ARG A 66 3.54 0.24 3.91
C ARG A 66 2.62 -0.18 5.04
N ARG A 67 3.15 -0.88 6.05
CA ARG A 67 2.39 -1.33 7.21
C ARG A 67 1.84 -0.14 8.01
N ALA A 68 2.64 0.90 8.21
CA ALA A 68 2.16 2.13 8.84
C ALA A 68 0.97 2.73 8.09
N ALA A 69 1.01 2.78 6.75
CA ALA A 69 -0.12 3.23 5.95
C ALA A 69 -1.38 2.36 6.12
N THR A 70 -1.22 1.02 6.05
CA THR A 70 -2.32 0.06 6.26
C THR A 70 -2.97 0.25 7.64
N ASP A 71 -2.18 0.29 8.70
CA ASP A 71 -2.65 0.43 10.08
C ASP A 71 -3.44 1.74 10.28
N ILE A 72 -2.97 2.84 9.69
CA ILE A 72 -3.66 4.14 9.76
C ILE A 72 -5.03 4.08 9.05
N LEU A 73 -5.11 3.46 7.87
CA LEU A 73 -6.36 3.37 7.11
C LEU A 73 -7.37 2.44 7.79
N LEU A 74 -6.91 1.33 8.37
CA LEU A 74 -7.73 0.45 9.18
C LEU A 74 -8.29 1.19 10.42
N ALA A 75 -7.42 1.91 11.14
CA ALA A 75 -7.82 2.71 12.31
C ALA A 75 -8.77 3.86 11.93
N SER A 76 -8.70 4.36 10.70
CA SER A 76 -9.59 5.39 10.16
C SER A 76 -10.97 4.85 9.73
N GLY A 77 -11.29 3.60 10.09
CA GLY A 77 -12.54 2.93 9.73
C GLY A 77 -12.63 2.56 8.25
N GLY A 78 -11.50 2.43 7.56
CA GLY A 78 -11.45 2.16 6.12
C GLY A 78 -11.74 3.38 5.24
N LYS A 79 -11.74 4.60 5.80
CA LYS A 79 -11.73 5.83 4.98
C LYS A 79 -10.49 5.80 4.09
N GLY A 80 -10.67 5.92 2.77
CA GLY A 80 -9.61 5.69 1.78
C GLY A 80 -9.67 4.34 1.06
N GLY A 81 -10.86 3.74 0.94
CA GLY A 81 -11.13 2.40 0.38
C GLY A 81 -10.19 1.93 -0.74
N THR A 82 -9.95 2.75 -1.78
CA THR A 82 -9.01 2.42 -2.87
C THR A 82 -7.58 2.17 -2.38
N ALA A 83 -7.05 3.07 -1.55
CA ALA A 83 -5.68 3.00 -1.06
C ALA A 83 -5.50 1.79 -0.14
N LEU A 84 -6.48 1.52 0.73
CA LEU A 84 -6.44 0.36 1.61
C LEU A 84 -6.43 -0.96 0.82
N VAL A 85 -7.28 -1.09 -0.20
CA VAL A 85 -7.30 -2.27 -1.09
C VAL A 85 -5.93 -2.47 -1.75
N ARG A 86 -5.35 -1.40 -2.32
CA ARG A 86 -4.04 -1.44 -2.96
C ARG A 86 -2.93 -1.87 -2.00
N LEU A 87 -2.93 -1.33 -0.78
CA LEU A 87 -1.93 -1.64 0.25
C LEU A 87 -2.04 -3.10 0.72
N LEU A 88 -3.25 -3.60 0.96
CA LEU A 88 -3.49 -5.00 1.36
C LEU A 88 -3.00 -5.97 0.27
N MET A 89 -3.24 -5.67 -1.00
CA MET A 89 -2.73 -6.48 -2.12
C MET A 89 -1.21 -6.43 -2.21
N ALA A 90 -0.58 -5.27 -2.08
CA ALA A 90 0.87 -5.15 -2.09
C ALA A 90 1.51 -5.90 -0.91
N GLU A 91 0.90 -5.86 0.27
CA GLU A 91 1.37 -6.58 1.45
C GLU A 91 1.21 -8.10 1.31
N SER A 92 0.09 -8.57 0.75
CA SER A 92 -0.10 -10.00 0.48
C SER A 92 1.00 -10.58 -0.43
N VAL A 93 1.39 -9.85 -1.49
CA VAL A 93 2.49 -10.26 -2.37
C VAL A 93 3.82 -10.29 -1.64
N ALA A 94 4.07 -9.30 -0.77
CA ALA A 94 5.29 -9.27 0.03
C ALA A 94 5.35 -10.49 0.98
N CYS A 95 4.25 -10.84 1.63
CA CYS A 95 4.15 -12.03 2.48
C CYS A 95 4.38 -13.32 1.68
N ALA A 96 3.77 -13.44 0.49
CA ALA A 96 3.93 -14.61 -0.38
C ALA A 96 5.39 -14.83 -0.80
N LYS A 97 6.10 -13.74 -1.19
CA LYS A 97 7.53 -13.80 -1.53
C LYS A 97 8.43 -14.24 -0.38
N THR A 98 7.99 -14.04 0.87
CA THR A 98 8.72 -14.47 2.07
C THR A 98 8.21 -15.80 2.65
N SER A 99 7.47 -16.59 1.86
CA SER A 99 6.87 -17.87 2.26
C SER A 99 5.86 -17.78 3.42
N ASP A 100 5.38 -16.58 3.77
CA ASP A 100 4.29 -16.39 4.74
C ASP A 100 2.94 -16.46 4.00
N ILE A 101 2.69 -17.60 3.38
CA ILE A 101 1.58 -17.83 2.45
C ILE A 101 0.22 -17.70 3.13
N LYS A 102 0.10 -18.18 4.38
CA LYS A 102 -1.15 -18.09 5.13
C LYS A 102 -1.55 -16.64 5.34
N HIS A 103 -0.61 -15.79 5.74
CA HIS A 103 -0.87 -14.38 5.95
C HIS A 103 -1.10 -13.64 4.62
N ALA A 104 -0.39 -14.05 3.55
CA ALA A 104 -0.63 -13.54 2.21
C ALA A 104 -2.09 -13.73 1.78
N LEU A 105 -2.63 -14.95 1.94
CA LEU A 105 -4.04 -15.25 1.61
C LEU A 105 -5.01 -14.39 2.42
N GLN A 106 -4.81 -14.28 3.72
CA GLN A 106 -5.68 -13.46 4.60
C GLN A 106 -5.74 -12.00 4.14
N LEU A 107 -4.59 -11.42 3.78
CA LEU A 107 -4.49 -10.04 3.28
C LEU A 107 -5.15 -9.88 1.91
N ALA A 108 -4.96 -10.85 1.00
CA ALA A 108 -5.56 -10.82 -0.33
C ALA A 108 -7.10 -10.90 -0.26
N GLU A 109 -7.64 -11.80 0.56
CA GLU A 109 -9.08 -11.96 0.78
C GLU A 109 -9.70 -10.72 1.44
N GLU A 110 -9.04 -10.13 2.44
CA GLU A 110 -9.48 -8.87 3.04
C GLU A 110 -9.47 -7.73 2.01
N GLY A 111 -8.44 -7.66 1.16
CA GLY A 111 -8.37 -6.70 0.06
C GLY A 111 -9.54 -6.83 -0.91
N LEU A 112 -9.89 -8.07 -1.30
CA LEU A 112 -11.05 -8.35 -2.15
C LEU A 112 -12.37 -7.94 -1.47
N ARG A 113 -12.55 -8.30 -0.20
CA ARG A 113 -13.75 -7.93 0.56
C ARG A 113 -13.94 -6.42 0.59
N ARG A 114 -12.86 -5.67 0.86
CA ARG A 114 -12.88 -4.19 0.84
C ARG A 114 -13.17 -3.63 -0.54
N ALA A 115 -12.63 -4.24 -1.60
CA ALA A 115 -12.94 -3.81 -2.96
C ALA A 115 -14.44 -3.96 -3.27
N ILE A 116 -15.05 -5.08 -2.88
CA ILE A 116 -16.49 -5.31 -3.04
C ILE A 116 -17.29 -4.26 -2.25
N ASP A 117 -16.93 -4.02 -0.98
CA ASP A 117 -17.59 -3.03 -0.12
C ASP A 117 -17.52 -1.61 -0.71
N CYS A 118 -16.41 -1.25 -1.37
CA CYS A 118 -16.17 0.11 -1.88
C CYS A 118 -16.78 0.36 -3.27
N TYR A 119 -16.80 -0.63 -4.16
CA TYR A 119 -17.15 -0.43 -5.57
C TYR A 119 -18.32 -1.28 -6.07
N GLY A 120 -18.75 -2.27 -5.29
CA GLY A 120 -19.69 -3.29 -5.72
C GLY A 120 -19.04 -4.38 -6.58
N ALA A 121 -19.66 -5.55 -6.61
CA ALA A 121 -19.09 -6.80 -7.13
C ALA A 121 -18.66 -6.76 -8.60
N ASN A 122 -19.24 -5.87 -9.42
CA ASN A 122 -19.00 -5.84 -10.88
C ASN A 122 -17.98 -4.78 -11.31
N HIS A 123 -17.29 -4.13 -10.36
CA HIS A 123 -16.30 -3.11 -10.67
C HIS A 123 -14.96 -3.73 -11.09
N LEU A 124 -14.22 -3.07 -12.00
CA LEU A 124 -12.92 -3.57 -12.50
C LEU A 124 -11.91 -3.83 -11.37
N VAL A 125 -11.88 -2.97 -10.33
CA VAL A 125 -11.00 -3.19 -9.15
C VAL A 125 -11.33 -4.49 -8.42
N VAL A 126 -12.60 -4.92 -8.40
CA VAL A 126 -12.99 -6.21 -7.80
C VAL A 126 -12.55 -7.38 -8.68
N VAL A 127 -12.59 -7.22 -10.01
CA VAL A 127 -12.06 -8.23 -10.94
C VAL A 127 -10.55 -8.40 -10.74
N ASP A 128 -9.80 -7.29 -10.67
CA ASP A 128 -8.36 -7.32 -10.39
C ASP A 128 -8.08 -7.98 -9.03
N ALA A 129 -8.91 -7.70 -8.03
CA ALA A 129 -8.81 -8.33 -6.71
C ALA A 129 -9.02 -9.84 -6.74
N HIS A 130 -10.00 -10.32 -7.52
CA HIS A 130 -10.22 -11.75 -7.70
C HIS A 130 -9.03 -12.44 -8.38
N ILE A 131 -8.48 -11.84 -9.43
CA ILE A 131 -7.28 -12.34 -10.12
C ILE A 131 -6.11 -12.43 -9.15
N HIS A 132 -5.94 -11.40 -8.31
CA HIS A 132 -4.90 -11.36 -7.30
C HIS A 132 -5.02 -12.49 -6.26
N VAL A 133 -6.22 -12.68 -5.70
CA VAL A 133 -6.49 -13.77 -4.74
C VAL A 133 -6.22 -15.14 -5.36
N ALA A 134 -6.67 -15.36 -6.60
CA ALA A 134 -6.43 -16.61 -7.32
C ALA A 134 -4.91 -16.89 -7.48
N LYS A 135 -4.13 -15.87 -7.81
CA LYS A 135 -2.67 -16.01 -7.93
C LYS A 135 -2.00 -16.41 -6.61
N ILE A 136 -2.41 -15.81 -5.50
CA ILE A 136 -1.86 -16.16 -4.18
C ILE A 136 -2.28 -17.59 -3.78
N HIS A 137 -3.48 -18.04 -4.17
CA HIS A 137 -3.89 -19.44 -4.00
C HIS A 137 -3.04 -20.42 -4.82
N ASP A 138 -2.74 -20.09 -6.07
CA ASP A 138 -1.88 -20.93 -6.92
C ASP A 138 -0.47 -21.05 -6.32
N ASP A 139 0.10 -19.94 -5.84
CA ASP A 139 1.39 -19.93 -5.12
C ASP A 139 1.32 -20.81 -3.86
N ALA A 140 0.22 -20.75 -3.12
CA ALA A 140 0.01 -21.58 -1.92
C ALA A 140 -0.01 -23.07 -2.24
N ASN A 141 -0.71 -23.46 -3.30
CA ASN A 141 -0.80 -24.85 -3.74
C ASN A 141 0.56 -25.38 -4.21
N ALA A 142 1.36 -24.56 -4.90
CA ALA A 142 2.70 -24.91 -5.34
C ALA A 142 3.68 -25.17 -4.17
N HIS A 143 3.48 -24.52 -3.02
CA HIS A 143 4.29 -24.73 -1.81
C HIS A 143 3.87 -25.93 -0.96
N THR A 144 2.78 -26.61 -1.31
CA THR A 144 2.25 -27.77 -0.55
C THR A 144 2.57 -29.11 -1.21
N LEU A 145 3.10 -29.10 -2.44
CA LEU A 145 3.57 -30.26 -3.22
C LEU A 145 5.08 -30.47 -3.07
#